data_AF-A0A2H6ALS3-F1
#
_entry.id   AF-A0A2H6ALS3-F1
#
_cell.length_a   1.000
_cell.length_b   1.000
_cell.length_c   1.000
_cell.angle_alpha   90.00
_cell.angle_beta   90.00
_cell.angle_gamma   90.00
#
_symmetry.space_group_name_H-M   'P 1'
#
loop_
_entity.id
_entity.type
_entity.pdbx_description
1 polymer ?
#
loop_
_entity_poly.entity_id
_entity_poly.type
_entity_poly.pdbx_seq_one_letter_code
_entity_poly.pdbx_strand_id
1 'polypeptide(L)'
;MSVPEEVFSRTKGGKEPPSSKLLGSRIKMWWLVMITPIENFLIEQKVHPNVLTVTSLIVSAITGFFFHIGWIFLAGIFLLAGSTFDVFDGRVARAQGLNSQYGAFFDSCMDRFAEAFIYLGLLGYFSGSSFLYVVFLILVSTMMVSYTRARAEGLGIDCNVGIMQRTERIVYIGVFSVFNFVGNLISSALGFKPDDYLLKFALIVVLAFSLYTSIERMVYVMRKLREKEFKK
;
A
#
# COMPACT_ATOMS: atom_id res chain seq x y z
N MET A 1 -11.29 -24.53 -6.14
CA MET A 1 -10.03 -24.50 -6.91
C MET A 1 -8.88 -24.68 -5.93
N SER A 2 -8.10 -25.75 -6.08
CA SER A 2 -6.80 -25.87 -5.39
C SER A 2 -5.88 -24.78 -5.92
N VAL A 3 -5.22 -24.05 -5.04
CA VAL A 3 -4.22 -23.05 -5.43
C VAL A 3 -2.99 -23.80 -5.97
N PRO A 4 -2.44 -23.42 -7.13
CA PRO A 4 -1.21 -24.04 -7.64
C PRO A 4 -0.03 -23.93 -6.66
N GLU A 5 0.74 -25.01 -6.46
CA GLU A 5 1.91 -25.03 -5.56
C GLU A 5 2.95 -23.97 -5.90
N GLU A 6 3.08 -23.64 -7.19
CA GLU A 6 3.97 -22.56 -7.66
C GLU A 6 3.64 -21.22 -7.01
N VAL A 7 2.35 -20.92 -6.76
CA VAL A 7 1.91 -19.66 -6.17
C VAL A 7 2.42 -19.55 -4.73
N PHE A 8 2.41 -20.66 -3.99
CA PHE A 8 2.93 -20.78 -2.63
C PHE A 8 4.45 -20.70 -2.57
N SER A 9 5.15 -21.39 -3.47
CA SER A 9 6.62 -21.37 -3.49
C SER A 9 7.19 -19.95 -3.65
N ARG A 10 6.44 -19.05 -4.31
CA ARG A 10 6.80 -17.65 -4.57
C ARG A 10 6.28 -16.67 -3.53
N THR A 11 5.67 -17.12 -2.42
CA THR A 11 5.38 -16.25 -1.27
C THR A 11 6.56 -16.21 -0.30
N LYS A 12 6.57 -15.22 0.60
CA LYS A 12 7.59 -15.10 1.64
C LYS A 12 7.54 -16.31 2.58
N GLY A 13 8.57 -17.16 2.53
CA GLY A 13 8.68 -18.36 3.35
C GLY A 13 7.84 -19.56 2.88
N GLY A 14 7.30 -19.54 1.65
CA GLY A 14 6.57 -20.69 1.08
C GLY A 14 5.20 -20.95 1.72
N LYS A 15 4.64 -19.98 2.44
CA LYS A 15 3.39 -20.12 3.22
C LYS A 15 2.25 -19.30 2.63
N GLU A 16 1.02 -19.61 3.05
CA GLU A 16 -0.12 -18.74 2.78
C GLU A 16 0.19 -17.28 3.20
N PRO A 17 -0.16 -16.29 2.36
CA PRO A 17 -0.03 -14.89 2.73
C PRO A 17 -0.89 -14.66 3.97
N PRO A 18 -0.34 -14.03 5.02
CA PRO A 18 -1.06 -13.83 6.26
C PRO A 18 -2.37 -13.08 5.99
N SER A 19 -3.47 -13.60 6.54
CA SER A 19 -4.72 -12.86 6.60
C SER A 19 -4.46 -11.56 7.36
N SER A 20 -4.86 -10.44 6.79
CA SER A 20 -4.91 -9.20 7.55
C SER A 20 -6.33 -9.03 8.08
N LYS A 21 -6.48 -8.18 9.10
CA LYS A 21 -7.77 -8.00 9.77
C LYS A 21 -8.86 -7.48 8.83
N LEU A 22 -8.49 -6.80 7.73
CA LEU A 22 -9.44 -6.22 6.77
C LEU A 22 -9.48 -6.98 5.43
N LEU A 23 -8.39 -7.62 4.99
CA LEU A 23 -8.34 -8.45 3.79
C LEU A 23 -8.10 -9.93 4.13
N GLY A 24 -9.13 -10.76 3.89
CA GLY A 24 -9.06 -12.21 4.09
C GLY A 24 -8.03 -12.89 3.19
N SER A 25 -7.38 -13.95 3.70
CA SER A 25 -6.36 -14.72 2.97
C SER A 25 -6.89 -15.25 1.63
N ARG A 26 -8.18 -15.64 1.56
CA ARG A 26 -8.82 -16.12 0.33
C ARG A 26 -8.81 -15.09 -0.80
N ILE A 27 -9.05 -13.81 -0.50
CA ILE A 27 -9.04 -12.73 -1.51
C ILE A 27 -7.62 -12.52 -2.02
N LYS A 28 -6.64 -12.49 -1.10
CA LYS A 28 -5.22 -12.38 -1.47
C LYS A 28 -4.78 -13.56 -2.35
N MET A 29 -5.17 -14.78 -2.00
CA MET A 29 -4.86 -15.98 -2.78
C MET A 29 -5.51 -15.96 -4.16
N TRP A 30 -6.79 -15.61 -4.24
CA TRP A 30 -7.48 -15.46 -5.52
C TRP A 30 -6.77 -14.42 -6.42
N TRP A 31 -6.39 -13.27 -5.85
CA TRP A 31 -5.64 -12.25 -6.56
C TRP A 31 -4.29 -12.77 -7.09
N LEU A 32 -3.53 -13.50 -6.26
CA LEU A 32 -2.25 -14.07 -6.68
C LEU A 32 -2.40 -15.04 -7.85
N VAL A 33 -3.44 -15.87 -7.84
CA VAL A 33 -3.75 -16.76 -8.97
C VAL A 33 -4.06 -15.96 -10.24
N MET A 34 -4.84 -14.88 -10.12
CA MET A 34 -5.18 -14.03 -11.27
C MET A 34 -3.96 -13.37 -11.93
N ILE A 35 -2.95 -12.98 -11.15
CA ILE A 35 -1.75 -12.30 -11.67
C ILE A 35 -0.65 -13.28 -12.11
N THR A 36 -0.79 -14.58 -11.83
CA THR A 36 0.22 -15.61 -12.14
C THR A 36 0.63 -15.67 -13.61
N PRO A 37 -0.27 -15.50 -14.61
CA PRO A 37 0.13 -15.49 -16.02
C PRO A 37 1.12 -14.36 -16.36
N ILE A 38 0.89 -13.17 -15.79
CA ILE A 38 1.76 -12.01 -15.99
C ILE A 38 3.09 -12.24 -15.26
N GLU A 39 3.04 -12.78 -14.04
CA GLU A 39 4.23 -13.17 -13.29
C GLU A 39 5.11 -14.16 -14.09
N ASN A 40 4.52 -15.22 -14.63
CA ASN A 40 5.23 -16.22 -15.43
C ASN A 40 5.86 -15.58 -16.68
N PHE A 41 5.14 -14.71 -17.37
CA PHE A 41 5.67 -13.97 -18.51
C PHE A 41 6.89 -13.11 -18.12
N LEU A 42 6.83 -12.37 -17.00
CA LEU A 42 7.96 -11.57 -16.52
C LEU A 42 9.19 -12.42 -16.17
N ILE A 43 8.96 -13.62 -15.59
CA ILE A 43 10.01 -14.58 -15.26
C ILE A 43 10.67 -15.11 -16.54
N GLU A 44 9.86 -15.52 -17.53
CA GLU A 44 10.32 -16.02 -18.83
C GLU A 44 11.15 -14.98 -19.58
N GLN A 45 10.72 -13.72 -19.57
CA GLN A 45 11.45 -12.60 -20.16
C GLN A 45 12.69 -12.16 -19.35
N LYS A 46 12.99 -12.83 -18.23
CA LYS A 46 14.12 -12.52 -17.34
C LYS A 46 14.16 -11.05 -16.89
N VAL A 47 12.99 -10.46 -16.67
CA VAL A 47 12.89 -9.07 -16.22
C VAL A 47 13.53 -8.93 -14.84
N HIS A 48 14.46 -8.01 -14.70
CA HIS A 48 15.14 -7.78 -13.42
C HIS A 48 14.17 -7.14 -12.40
N PRO A 49 14.10 -7.61 -11.14
CA PRO A 49 13.20 -7.09 -10.12
C PRO A 49 13.26 -5.57 -9.93
N ASN A 50 14.46 -4.99 -9.87
CA ASN A 50 14.62 -3.53 -9.74
C ASN A 50 13.96 -2.72 -10.88
N VAL A 51 13.80 -3.29 -12.08
CA VAL A 51 13.08 -2.60 -13.17
C VAL A 51 11.59 -2.50 -12.83
N LEU A 52 11.03 -3.54 -12.20
CA LEU A 52 9.65 -3.55 -11.73
C LEU A 52 9.45 -2.52 -10.61
N THR A 53 10.38 -2.44 -9.66
CA THR A 53 10.37 -1.42 -8.59
C THR A 53 10.44 0.02 -9.16
N VAL A 54 11.30 0.28 -10.15
CA VAL A 54 11.36 1.61 -10.79
C VAL A 54 10.09 1.89 -11.59
N THR A 55 9.52 0.88 -12.24
CA THR A 55 8.25 1.02 -12.98
C THR A 55 7.10 1.34 -12.03
N SER A 56 7.00 0.68 -10.87
CA SER A 56 5.96 0.96 -9.86
C SER A 56 6.09 2.38 -9.31
N LEU A 57 7.32 2.89 -9.14
CA LEU A 57 7.57 4.27 -8.76
C LEU A 57 7.06 5.26 -9.81
N ILE A 58 7.36 5.05 -11.09
CA ILE A 58 6.88 5.91 -12.20
C ILE A 58 5.36 5.89 -12.27
N VAL A 59 4.73 4.72 -12.16
CA VAL A 59 3.27 4.59 -12.14
C VAL A 59 2.67 5.34 -10.95
N SER A 60 3.35 5.34 -9.80
CA SER A 60 2.91 6.09 -8.61
C SER A 60 3.02 7.61 -8.80
N ALA A 61 4.05 8.09 -9.50
CA ALA A 61 4.16 9.50 -9.88
C ALA A 61 3.04 9.93 -10.85
N ILE A 62 2.75 9.10 -11.86
CA ILE A 62 1.62 9.33 -12.79
C ILE A 62 0.29 9.32 -12.03
N THR A 63 0.11 8.38 -11.09
CA THR A 63 -1.06 8.31 -10.21
C THR A 63 -1.25 9.60 -9.41
N GLY A 64 -0.17 10.10 -8.78
CA GLY A 64 -0.17 11.37 -8.07
C GLY A 64 -0.54 12.55 -8.98
N PHE A 65 0.01 12.59 -10.19
CA PHE A 65 -0.35 13.62 -11.17
C PHE A 65 -1.84 13.58 -11.55
N PHE A 66 -2.42 12.39 -11.76
CA PHE A 66 -3.86 12.26 -12.01
C PHE A 66 -4.72 12.70 -10.84
N PHE A 67 -4.33 12.40 -9.60
CA PHE A 67 -5.00 12.97 -8.43
C PHE A 67 -4.92 14.49 -8.44
N HIS A 68 -3.74 15.08 -8.69
CA HIS A 68 -3.53 16.53 -8.68
C HIS A 68 -4.46 17.27 -9.64
N ILE A 69 -4.60 16.78 -10.88
CA ILE A 69 -5.46 17.42 -11.89
C ILE A 69 -6.95 17.04 -11.76
N GLY A 70 -7.33 16.27 -10.74
CA GLY A 70 -8.72 15.88 -10.48
C GLY A 70 -9.24 14.73 -11.34
N TRP A 71 -8.37 13.97 -12.02
CA TRP A 71 -8.75 12.78 -12.77
C TRP A 71 -8.90 11.56 -11.84
N ILE A 72 -9.80 11.67 -10.86
CA ILE A 72 -9.92 10.75 -9.72
C ILE A 72 -10.16 9.30 -10.16
N PHE A 73 -10.97 9.09 -11.20
CA PHE A 73 -11.23 7.76 -11.74
C PHE A 73 -9.95 7.08 -12.27
N LEU A 74 -9.18 7.78 -13.11
CA LEU A 74 -7.94 7.26 -13.68
C LEU A 74 -6.86 7.11 -12.60
N ALA A 75 -6.79 8.03 -11.65
CA ALA A 75 -5.91 7.92 -10.50
C ALA A 75 -6.22 6.64 -9.69
N GLY A 76 -7.50 6.33 -9.46
CA GLY A 76 -7.92 5.09 -8.82
C GLY A 76 -7.49 3.82 -9.57
N ILE A 77 -7.68 3.80 -10.90
CA ILE A 77 -7.23 2.68 -11.75
C ILE A 77 -5.72 2.49 -11.67
N PHE A 78 -4.96 3.58 -11.87
CA PHE A 78 -3.50 3.53 -11.86
C PHE A 78 -2.94 3.18 -10.48
N LEU A 79 -3.58 3.60 -9.40
CA LEU A 79 -3.20 3.23 -8.04
C LEU A 79 -3.32 1.72 -7.81
N LEU A 80 -4.47 1.13 -8.19
CA LEU A 80 -4.69 -0.31 -8.05
C LEU A 80 -3.76 -1.12 -8.95
N ALA A 81 -3.61 -0.71 -10.21
CA ALA A 81 -2.70 -1.36 -11.16
C ALA A 81 -1.24 -1.26 -10.72
N GLY A 82 -0.79 -0.07 -10.29
CA GLY A 82 0.57 0.19 -9.79
C GLY A 82 0.93 -0.69 -8.60
N SER A 83 0.00 -0.86 -7.66
CA SER A 83 0.19 -1.75 -6.51
C SER A 83 0.34 -3.23 -6.88
N THR A 84 -0.15 -3.61 -8.06
CA THR A 84 0.00 -4.98 -8.59
C THR A 84 1.41 -5.18 -9.14
N PHE A 85 1.98 -4.17 -9.81
CA PHE A 85 3.36 -4.22 -10.29
C PHE A 85 4.37 -4.36 -9.15
N ASP A 86 4.10 -3.70 -8.04
CA ASP A 86 4.86 -3.80 -6.80
C ASP A 86 4.89 -5.24 -6.26
N VAL A 87 3.77 -5.96 -6.32
CA VAL A 87 3.73 -7.37 -5.89
C VAL A 87 4.62 -8.26 -6.76
N PHE A 88 4.87 -7.89 -8.03
CA PHE A 88 5.70 -8.69 -8.92
C PHE A 88 7.19 -8.63 -8.56
N ASP A 89 7.73 -7.53 -8.05
CA ASP A 89 9.20 -7.41 -7.90
C ASP A 89 9.78 -8.46 -6.95
N GLY A 90 9.20 -8.63 -5.75
CA GLY A 90 9.64 -9.60 -4.77
C GLY A 90 9.31 -11.03 -5.19
N ARG A 91 8.22 -11.21 -5.95
CA ARG A 91 7.81 -12.52 -6.45
C ARG A 91 8.72 -13.02 -7.58
N VAL A 92 9.02 -12.17 -8.55
CA VAL A 92 9.98 -12.41 -9.64
C VAL A 92 11.38 -12.60 -9.07
N ALA A 93 11.79 -11.78 -8.08
CA ALA A 93 13.06 -11.95 -7.38
C ALA A 93 13.19 -13.32 -6.70
N ARG A 94 12.11 -13.81 -6.07
CA ARG A 94 12.07 -15.17 -5.48
C ARG A 94 12.14 -16.25 -6.55
N ALA A 95 11.35 -16.15 -7.60
CA ALA A 95 11.29 -17.16 -8.65
C ALA A 95 12.62 -17.27 -9.42
N GLN A 96 13.33 -16.17 -9.61
CA GLN A 96 14.62 -16.13 -10.32
C GLN A 96 15.85 -16.29 -9.41
N GLY A 97 15.67 -16.43 -8.09
CA GLY A 97 16.79 -16.53 -7.14
C GLY A 97 17.59 -15.23 -6.96
N LEU A 98 17.02 -14.07 -7.31
CA LEU A 98 17.65 -12.74 -7.25
C LEU A 98 17.35 -11.97 -5.96
N ASN A 99 16.80 -12.63 -4.93
CA ASN A 99 16.58 -11.97 -3.64
C ASN A 99 17.91 -11.55 -3.00
N SER A 100 18.02 -10.27 -2.68
CA SER A 100 19.19 -9.72 -2.01
C SER A 100 18.77 -8.72 -0.93
N GLN A 101 19.63 -8.51 0.07
CA GLN A 101 19.42 -7.44 1.07
C GLN A 101 19.45 -6.06 0.42
N TYR A 102 20.28 -5.88 -0.61
CA TYR A 102 20.32 -4.67 -1.43
C TYR A 102 18.96 -4.40 -2.09
N GLY A 103 18.41 -5.39 -2.80
CA GLY A 103 17.11 -5.27 -3.46
C GLY A 103 15.99 -5.00 -2.46
N ALA A 104 15.97 -5.73 -1.34
CA ALA A 104 14.96 -5.52 -0.29
C ALA A 104 15.03 -4.11 0.33
N PHE A 105 16.22 -3.54 0.50
CA PHE A 105 16.39 -2.15 0.97
C PHE A 105 15.95 -1.14 -0.10
N PHE A 106 16.33 -1.36 -1.36
CA PHE A 106 15.97 -0.51 -2.48
C PHE A 106 14.45 -0.46 -2.70
N ASP A 107 13.81 -1.62 -2.83
CA ASP A 107 12.36 -1.81 -2.93
C ASP A 107 11.62 -1.05 -1.83
N SER A 108 12.03 -1.36 -0.59
CA SER A 108 11.59 -0.63 0.58
C SER A 108 11.70 0.89 0.38
N CYS A 109 12.87 1.47 0.09
CA CYS A 109 12.97 2.92 -0.07
C CYS A 109 12.08 3.48 -1.20
N MET A 110 11.99 2.78 -2.33
CA MET A 110 11.16 3.20 -3.46
C MET A 110 9.67 3.20 -3.10
N ASP A 111 9.19 2.25 -2.30
CA ASP A 111 7.82 2.24 -1.78
C ASP A 111 7.43 3.54 -1.08
N ARG A 112 8.37 4.13 -0.33
CA ARG A 112 8.12 5.37 0.42
C ARG A 112 8.02 6.55 -0.51
N PHE A 113 8.87 6.61 -1.54
CA PHE A 113 8.74 7.63 -2.58
C PHE A 113 7.46 7.47 -3.39
N ALA A 114 7.07 6.23 -3.72
CA ALA A 114 5.83 5.91 -4.40
C ALA A 114 4.60 6.41 -3.61
N GLU A 115 4.51 6.08 -2.32
CA GLU A 115 3.45 6.61 -1.44
C GLU A 115 3.49 8.15 -1.36
N ALA A 116 4.67 8.74 -1.25
CA ALA A 116 4.83 10.19 -1.20
C ALA A 116 4.33 10.89 -2.46
N PHE A 117 4.60 10.35 -3.66
CA PHE A 117 4.11 10.93 -4.91
C PHE A 117 2.57 10.92 -5.00
N ILE A 118 1.93 9.83 -4.57
CA ILE A 118 0.47 9.72 -4.55
C ILE A 118 -0.13 10.78 -3.61
N TYR A 119 0.39 10.88 -2.39
CA TYR A 119 -0.09 11.86 -1.41
C TYR A 119 0.25 13.31 -1.79
N LEU A 120 1.38 13.56 -2.47
CA LEU A 120 1.70 14.87 -3.02
C LEU A 120 0.66 15.30 -4.06
N GLY A 121 0.23 14.38 -4.92
CA GLY A 121 -0.87 14.59 -5.85
C GLY A 121 -2.17 15.00 -5.17
N LEU A 122 -2.56 14.25 -4.14
CA LEU A 122 -3.74 14.54 -3.33
C LEU A 122 -3.64 15.87 -2.57
N LEU A 123 -2.46 16.23 -2.06
CA LEU A 123 -2.22 17.54 -1.45
C LEU A 123 -2.42 18.66 -2.47
N GLY A 124 -1.93 18.47 -3.70
CA GLY A 124 -2.17 19.40 -4.80
C GLY A 124 -3.67 19.52 -5.13
N TYR A 125 -4.39 18.40 -5.16
CA TYR A 125 -5.83 18.35 -5.42
C TYR A 125 -6.64 19.16 -4.38
N PHE A 126 -6.31 19.00 -3.10
CA PHE A 126 -6.99 19.68 -2.00
C PHE A 126 -6.33 20.99 -1.58
N SER A 127 -5.45 21.58 -2.40
CA SER A 127 -4.64 22.75 -2.03
C SER A 127 -5.46 24.00 -1.65
N GLY A 128 -6.66 24.16 -2.23
CA GLY A 128 -7.62 25.22 -1.88
C GLY A 128 -8.58 24.89 -0.74
N SER A 129 -8.40 23.76 -0.04
CA SER A 129 -9.31 23.26 0.99
C SER A 129 -8.57 22.94 2.29
N SER A 130 -9.21 23.18 3.44
CA SER A 130 -8.70 22.70 4.74
C SER A 130 -8.55 21.17 4.80
N PHE A 131 -9.17 20.44 3.86
CA PHE A 131 -8.99 18.99 3.72
C PHE A 131 -7.53 18.61 3.40
N LEU A 132 -6.69 19.54 2.91
CA LEU A 132 -5.26 19.26 2.72
C LEU A 132 -4.57 18.81 4.02
N TYR A 133 -5.00 19.32 5.18
CA TYR A 133 -4.43 18.94 6.47
C TYR A 133 -4.73 17.47 6.81
N VAL A 134 -5.88 16.95 6.38
CA VAL A 134 -6.22 15.53 6.50
C VAL A 134 -5.24 14.69 5.68
N VAL A 135 -5.00 15.08 4.42
CA VAL A 135 -4.04 14.37 3.54
C VAL A 135 -2.62 14.42 4.10
N PHE A 136 -2.19 15.58 4.60
CA PHE A 136 -0.88 15.73 5.24
C PHE A 136 -0.74 14.81 6.47
N LEU A 137 -1.75 14.75 7.34
CA LEU A 137 -1.75 13.85 8.49
C LEU A 137 -1.72 12.38 8.09
N ILE A 138 -2.35 12.00 6.96
CA ILE A 138 -2.24 10.65 6.41
C ILE A 138 -0.79 10.36 6.01
N LEU A 139 -0.16 11.26 5.26
CA LEU A 139 1.24 11.10 4.85
C LEU A 139 2.16 10.92 6.06
N VAL A 140 2.02 11.76 7.09
CA VAL A 140 2.80 11.62 8.32
C VAL A 140 2.52 10.29 9.02
N SER A 141 1.25 9.92 9.18
CA SER A 141 0.85 8.70 9.88
C SER A 141 1.35 7.44 9.16
N THR A 142 1.25 7.39 7.84
CA THR A 142 1.72 6.25 7.02
C THR A 142 3.25 6.13 7.04
N MET A 143 3.98 7.25 7.01
CA MET A 143 5.43 7.26 7.23
C MET A 143 5.81 6.76 8.62
N MET A 144 5.08 7.16 9.66
CA MET A 144 5.30 6.68 11.03
C MET A 144 5.03 5.18 11.18
N VAL A 145 4.02 4.63 10.49
CA VAL A 145 3.76 3.18 10.45
C VAL A 145 4.98 2.42 9.94
N SER A 146 5.58 2.88 8.84
CA SER A 146 6.76 2.26 8.22
C SER A 146 8.04 2.47 9.04
N TYR A 147 8.28 3.70 9.50
CA TYR A 147 9.47 4.04 10.29
C TYR A 147 9.51 3.29 11.63
N THR A 148 8.39 3.26 12.36
CA THR A 148 8.33 2.57 13.67
C THR A 148 8.66 1.09 13.53
N ARG A 149 8.19 0.45 12.46
CA ARG A 149 8.53 -0.95 12.15
C ARG A 149 10.03 -1.11 11.87
N ALA A 150 10.57 -0.34 10.93
CA ALA A 150 11.99 -0.43 10.58
C ALA A 150 12.91 -0.15 11.78
N ARG A 151 12.55 0.83 12.61
CA ARG A 151 13.30 1.16 13.83
C ARG A 151 13.21 0.06 14.89
N ALA A 152 12.05 -0.56 15.05
CA ALA A 152 11.87 -1.69 15.95
C ALA A 152 12.72 -2.89 15.53
N GLU A 153 12.69 -3.25 14.24
CA GLU A 153 13.50 -4.34 13.69
C GLU A 153 15.00 -4.06 13.90
N GLY A 154 15.45 -2.80 13.72
CA GLY A 154 16.81 -2.37 14.02
C GLY A 154 17.21 -2.44 15.50
N LEU A 155 16.24 -2.48 16.42
CA LEU A 155 16.46 -2.71 17.86
C LEU A 155 16.31 -4.20 18.24
N GLY A 156 16.13 -5.08 17.25
CA GLY A 156 15.91 -6.51 17.45
C GLY A 156 14.51 -6.85 17.99
N ILE A 157 13.51 -6.01 17.72
CA ILE A 157 12.10 -6.25 18.06
C ILE A 157 11.31 -6.45 16.77
N ASP A 158 10.70 -7.61 16.62
CA ASP A 158 9.78 -7.86 15.51
C ASP A 158 8.46 -7.10 15.73
N CYS A 159 8.10 -6.23 14.78
CA CYS A 159 6.95 -5.33 14.88
C CYS A 159 5.92 -5.64 13.77
N ASN A 160 5.18 -6.73 13.97
CA ASN A 160 4.12 -7.19 13.05
C ASN A 160 2.70 -6.81 13.49
N VAL A 161 2.54 -5.92 14.49
CA VAL A 161 1.23 -5.40 14.91
C VAL A 161 0.71 -4.31 13.98
N GLY A 162 -0.58 -3.99 14.08
CA GLY A 162 -1.26 -3.03 13.22
C GLY A 162 -2.55 -3.58 12.64
N ILE A 163 -3.60 -2.74 12.61
CA ILE A 163 -4.89 -3.11 12.00
C ILE A 163 -4.80 -3.01 10.48
N MET A 164 -4.24 -1.90 9.97
CA MET A 164 -4.27 -1.60 8.55
C MET A 164 -2.87 -1.67 7.92
N GLN A 165 -2.73 -2.52 6.92
CA GLN A 165 -1.54 -2.72 6.12
C GLN A 165 -1.51 -1.81 4.89
N ARG A 166 -0.35 -1.73 4.22
CA ARG A 166 -0.16 -0.92 3.00
C ARG A 166 -1.14 -1.30 1.89
N THR A 167 -1.29 -2.60 1.60
CA THR A 167 -2.23 -3.10 0.58
C THR A 167 -3.67 -2.64 0.86
N GLU A 168 -4.10 -2.66 2.13
CA GLU A 168 -5.45 -2.24 2.50
C GLU A 168 -5.66 -0.74 2.24
N ARG A 169 -4.68 0.12 2.57
CA ARG A 169 -4.75 1.55 2.25
C ARG A 169 -4.95 1.81 0.77
N ILE A 170 -4.12 1.17 -0.05
CA ILE A 170 -4.15 1.32 -1.51
C ILE A 170 -5.49 0.84 -2.06
N VAL A 171 -5.99 -0.32 -1.60
CA VAL A 171 -7.29 -0.85 -2.04
C VAL A 171 -8.42 0.12 -1.70
N TYR A 172 -8.46 0.64 -0.47
CA TYR A 172 -9.50 1.61 -0.08
C TYR A 172 -9.44 2.87 -0.92
N ILE A 173 -8.28 3.54 -1.01
CA ILE A 173 -8.15 4.78 -1.79
C ILE A 173 -8.49 4.50 -3.26
N GLY A 174 -7.95 3.43 -3.84
CA GLY A 174 -8.14 3.08 -5.24
C GLY A 174 -9.60 2.78 -5.58
N VAL A 175 -10.24 1.88 -4.83
CA VAL A 175 -11.64 1.49 -5.07
C VAL A 175 -12.58 2.68 -4.92
N PHE A 176 -12.46 3.45 -3.84
CA PHE A 176 -13.32 4.61 -3.65
C PHE A 176 -13.05 5.72 -4.68
N SER A 177 -11.83 5.85 -5.18
CA SER A 177 -11.51 6.77 -6.29
C SER A 177 -12.17 6.32 -7.61
N VAL A 178 -12.12 5.03 -7.93
CA VAL A 178 -12.78 4.47 -9.12
C VAL A 178 -14.30 4.66 -9.04
N PHE A 179 -14.92 4.42 -7.90
CA PHE A 179 -16.38 4.59 -7.75
C PHE A 179 -16.81 6.01 -7.39
N ASN A 180 -15.88 6.97 -7.30
CA ASN A 180 -16.17 8.33 -6.85
C ASN A 180 -17.25 9.03 -7.71
N PHE A 181 -17.30 8.74 -9.01
CA PHE A 181 -18.33 9.27 -9.92
C PHE A 181 -19.75 8.88 -9.49
N VAL A 182 -19.95 7.69 -8.92
CA VAL A 182 -21.24 7.22 -8.39
C VAL A 182 -21.63 8.06 -7.17
N GLY A 183 -20.68 8.33 -6.27
CA GLY A 183 -20.90 9.19 -5.12
C GLY A 183 -21.31 10.60 -5.51
N ASN A 184 -20.64 11.17 -6.51
CA ASN A 184 -20.98 12.49 -7.04
C ASN A 184 -22.36 12.51 -7.72
N LEU A 185 -22.75 11.43 -8.42
CA LEU A 185 -24.07 11.29 -9.01
C LEU A 185 -25.17 11.24 -7.95
N ILE A 186 -24.99 10.45 -6.89
CA ILE A 186 -25.94 10.35 -5.77
C ILE A 186 -26.05 11.69 -5.04
N SER A 187 -24.92 12.34 -4.76
CA SER A 187 -24.89 13.67 -4.14
C SER A 187 -25.68 14.70 -4.93
N SER A 188 -25.51 14.71 -6.26
CA SER A 188 -26.26 15.59 -7.17
C SER A 188 -27.76 15.28 -7.15
N ALA A 189 -28.14 14.00 -7.14
CA ALA A 189 -29.54 13.57 -7.07
C ALA A 189 -30.22 13.99 -5.76
N LEU A 190 -29.45 14.10 -4.68
CA LEU A 190 -29.91 14.58 -3.36
C LEU A 190 -29.86 16.11 -3.23
N GLY A 191 -29.47 16.85 -4.28
CA GLY A 191 -29.42 18.31 -4.29
C GLY A 191 -28.15 18.92 -3.66
N PHE A 192 -27.13 18.12 -3.37
CA PHE A 192 -25.83 18.58 -2.90
C PHE A 192 -24.87 18.83 -4.08
N LYS A 193 -23.88 19.73 -3.88
CA LYS A 193 -22.83 19.95 -4.89
C LYS A 193 -21.85 18.76 -4.87
N PRO A 194 -21.42 18.23 -6.04
CA PRO A 194 -20.35 17.25 -6.11
C PRO A 194 -19.08 17.76 -5.44
N ASP A 195 -18.51 16.96 -4.54
CA ASP A 195 -17.33 17.33 -3.74
C ASP A 195 -16.50 16.09 -3.35
N ASP A 196 -16.55 15.05 -4.19
CA ASP A 196 -15.79 13.80 -4.08
C ASP A 196 -15.89 13.11 -2.73
N TYR A 197 -17.12 13.01 -2.22
CA TYR A 197 -17.42 12.49 -0.89
C TYR A 197 -16.87 11.08 -0.66
N LEU A 198 -16.84 10.23 -1.69
CA LEU A 198 -16.30 8.87 -1.57
C LEU A 198 -14.77 8.87 -1.41
N LEU A 199 -14.05 9.71 -2.16
CA LEU A 199 -12.62 9.89 -1.96
C LEU A 199 -12.32 10.43 -0.56
N LYS A 200 -13.05 11.48 -0.12
CA LYS A 200 -12.87 12.04 1.23
C LYS A 200 -13.14 11.02 2.32
N PHE A 201 -14.20 10.21 2.16
CA PHE A 201 -14.51 9.11 3.07
C PHE A 201 -13.36 8.11 3.16
N ALA A 202 -12.81 7.67 2.03
CA ALA A 202 -11.67 6.75 2.01
C ALA A 202 -10.44 7.33 2.73
N LEU A 203 -10.14 8.62 2.50
CA LEU A 203 -9.01 9.30 3.12
C LEU A 203 -9.20 9.43 4.64
N ILE A 204 -10.40 9.74 5.13
CA ILE A 204 -10.71 9.78 6.57
C ILE A 204 -10.52 8.40 7.21
N VAL A 205 -11.02 7.35 6.56
CA VAL A 205 -10.85 5.96 7.03
C VAL A 205 -9.37 5.59 7.09
N VAL A 206 -8.61 5.92 6.04
CA VAL A 206 -7.17 5.66 5.99
C VAL A 206 -6.42 6.46 7.06
N LEU A 207 -6.79 7.71 7.32
CA LEU A 207 -6.21 8.51 8.39
C LEU A 207 -6.42 7.83 9.75
N ALA A 208 -7.67 7.51 10.07
CA ALA A 208 -8.03 6.94 11.37
C ALA A 208 -7.24 5.65 11.64
N PHE A 209 -7.23 4.73 10.69
CA PHE A 209 -6.53 3.46 10.85
C PHE A 209 -4.99 3.59 10.80
N SER A 210 -4.44 4.49 9.99
CA SER A 210 -2.98 4.69 9.91
C SER A 210 -2.46 5.34 11.19
N LEU A 211 -3.17 6.35 11.70
CA LEU A 211 -2.83 7.00 12.95
C LEU A 211 -2.91 6.01 14.11
N TYR A 212 -4.01 5.26 14.22
CA TYR A 212 -4.15 4.20 15.22
C TYR A 212 -2.99 3.18 15.14
N THR A 213 -2.71 2.67 13.93
CA THR A 213 -1.64 1.68 13.72
C THR A 213 -0.26 2.24 14.09
N SER A 214 0.00 3.53 13.80
CA SER A 214 1.27 4.17 14.17
C SER A 214 1.46 4.23 15.69
N ILE A 215 0.42 4.59 16.43
CA ILE A 215 0.42 4.67 17.89
C ILE A 215 0.51 3.26 18.50
N GLU A 216 -0.27 2.31 17.99
CA GLU A 216 -0.25 0.91 18.43
C GLU A 216 1.17 0.32 18.32
N ARG A 217 1.82 0.50 17.17
CA ARG A 217 3.21 0.05 16.97
C ARG A 217 4.17 0.70 17.93
N MET A 218 4.07 2.01 18.13
CA MET A 218 4.95 2.74 19.05
C MET A 218 4.82 2.22 20.49
N VAL A 219 3.59 2.12 21.00
CA VAL A 219 3.31 1.61 22.35
C VAL A 219 3.76 0.16 22.51
N TYR A 220 3.51 -0.68 21.50
CA TYR A 220 3.95 -2.08 21.48
C TYR A 220 5.48 -2.19 21.64
N VAL A 221 6.24 -1.43 20.85
CA VAL A 221 7.70 -1.44 20.87
C VAL A 221 8.24 -0.92 22.20
N MET A 222 7.68 0.18 22.72
CA MET A 222 8.07 0.72 24.03
C MET A 222 7.86 -0.30 25.16
N ARG A 223 6.73 -1.03 25.15
CA ARG A 223 6.47 -2.09 26.14
C ARG A 223 7.49 -3.21 26.03
N LYS A 224 7.80 -3.66 24.81
CA LYS A 224 8.78 -4.73 24.57
C LYS A 224 10.20 -4.35 24.98
N LEU A 225 10.62 -3.11 24.76
CA LEU A 225 11.92 -2.61 25.21
C LEU A 225 12.00 -2.59 26.74
N ARG A 226 10.95 -2.06 27.40
CA ARG A 226 10.86 -2.03 28.86
C ARG A 226 10.93 -3.44 29.47
N GLU A 227 10.22 -4.41 28.90
CA GLU A 227 10.31 -5.83 29.30
C GLU A 227 11.72 -6.42 29.16
N LYS A 228 12.50 -5.96 28.17
CA LYS A 228 13.87 -6.42 27.91
C LYS A 228 14.87 -5.81 28.88
N GLU A 229 14.66 -4.56 29.29
CA GLU A 229 15.48 -3.88 30.30
C GLU A 229 15.30 -4.51 31.68
N PHE A 230 14.07 -4.83 32.09
CA PHE A 230 13.80 -5.47 33.39
C PHE A 230 14.30 -6.93 33.50
N LYS A 231 14.69 -7.57 32.39
CA LYS A 231 15.22 -8.94 32.37
C LYS A 231 16.76 -8.99 32.36
N LYS A 232 17.43 -7.85 32.28
CA LYS A 232 18.88 -7.72 32.43
C LYS A 232 19.23 -7.40 33.87
#